data_AF-A0A7V0V9B0-F1
#
_entry.id   AF-A0A7V0V9B0-F1
#
_cell.length_a   1.000
_cell.length_b   1.000
_cell.length_c   1.000
_cell.angle_alpha   90.00
_cell.angle_beta   90.00
_cell.angle_gamma   90.00
#
_symmetry.space_group_name_H-M   'P 1'
#
loop_
_entity.id
_entity.type
_entity.pdbx_description
1 polymer ?
#
loop_
_entity_poly.entity_id
_entity_poly.type
_entity_poly.pdbx_seq_one_letter_code
_entity_poly.pdbx_strand_id
1 'polypeptide(L)' 'MVNIGVIGYGYWGPNLVRNFYQIAESNLTFVCDLNPDNL' A
#
# COMPACT_ATOMS: atom_id res chain seq x y z
N MET A 1 9.91 12.49 -5.80
CA MET A 1 8.74 11.80 -5.22
C MET A 1 8.39 10.63 -6.14
N VAL A 2 8.36 9.40 -5.61
CA VAL A 2 8.09 8.17 -6.36
C VAL A 2 6.65 7.74 -6.11
N ASN A 3 5.87 7.53 -7.16
CA ASN A 3 4.51 7.01 -7.03
C ASN A 3 4.56 5.50 -6.76
N ILE A 4 3.91 5.06 -5.69
CA ILE A 4 3.85 3.67 -5.25
C ILE A 4 2.40 3.18 -5.34
N GLY A 5 2.23 1.95 -5.80
CA GLY A 5 1.00 1.17 -5.67
C GLY A 5 1.27 -0.13 -4.93
N VAL A 6 0.36 -0.54 -4.06
CA VAL A 6 0.43 -1.84 -3.35
C VAL A 6 -0.64 -2.77 -3.92
N ILE A 7 -0.21 -3.89 -4.51
CA ILE A 7 -1.09 -4.96 -5.00
C ILE A 7 -1.04 -6.11 -3.99
N GLY A 8 -2.18 -6.40 -3.37
CA GLY A 8 -2.30 -7.33 -2.26
C GLY A 8 -2.29 -6.59 -0.92
N TYR A 9 -3.44 -6.57 -0.26
CA TYR A 9 -3.68 -5.99 1.06
C TYR A 9 -4.09 -7.03 2.13
N GLY A 10 -3.79 -8.32 1.90
CA GLY A 10 -3.87 -9.36 2.93
C GLY A 10 -2.83 -9.20 4.06
N TYR A 11 -2.41 -10.30 4.70
CA TYR A 11 -1.60 -10.29 5.94
C TYR A 11 -0.44 -9.27 6.02
N TRP A 12 0.34 -9.11 4.93
CA TRP A 12 1.50 -8.20 4.91
C TRP A 12 1.25 -6.83 4.25
N GLY A 13 0.16 -6.68 3.49
CA GLY A 13 -0.11 -5.45 2.75
C GLY A 13 -0.23 -4.20 3.62
N PRO A 14 -0.89 -4.24 4.80
CA PRO A 14 -0.91 -3.13 5.75
C PRO A 14 0.48 -2.65 6.16
N ASN A 15 1.45 -3.56 6.31
CA ASN A 15 2.82 -3.19 6.67
C ASN A 15 3.54 -2.47 5.53
N LEU A 16 3.32 -2.87 4.28
CA LEU A 16 3.87 -2.19 3.11
C LEU A 16 3.29 -0.78 2.98
N VAL A 17 1.95 -0.66 3.07
CA VAL A 17 1.25 0.63 3.05
C VAL A 17 1.77 1.56 4.14
N ARG A 18 1.90 1.07 5.38
CA ARG A 18 2.45 1.87 6.50
C ARG A 18 3.87 2.36 6.20
N ASN A 19 4.74 1.49 5.70
CA ASN A 19 6.14 1.86 5.42
C ASN A 19 6.22 2.92 4.32
N PHE A 20 5.52 2.75 3.20
CA PHE A 20 5.53 3.74 2.12
C PHE A 20 4.86 5.04 2.56
N TYR A 21 3.74 5.00 3.26
CA TYR A 21 3.10 6.22 3.77
C TYR A 21 4.03 7.06 4.68
N GLN A 22 5.01 6.44 5.35
CA GLN A 22 5.96 7.13 6.22
C GLN A 22 7.21 7.68 5.51
N ILE A 23 7.46 7.29 4.26
CA ILE A 23 8.64 7.74 3.50
C ILE A 23 8.29 9.01 2.73
N ALA A 24 8.90 10.13 3.10
CA ALA A 24 8.61 11.46 2.53
C ALA A 24 8.85 11.54 1.01
N GLU A 25 9.79 10.75 0.49
CA GLU A 25 10.09 10.68 -0.94
C GLU A 25 9.11 9.81 -1.72
N SER A 26 8.16 9.14 -1.05
CA SER A 26 7.18 8.28 -1.67
C SER A 26 5.77 8.87 -1.61
N ASN A 27 4.98 8.55 -2.62
CA ASN A 27 3.59 8.93 -2.75
C ASN A 27 2.77 7.66 -2.98
N LEU A 28 2.11 7.16 -1.93
CA LEU A 28 1.24 5.99 -2.04
C LEU A 28 -0.06 6.39 -2.74
N THR A 29 -0.22 5.95 -3.98
CA THR A 29 -1.31 6.38 -4.87
C THR A 29 -2.45 5.38 -4.97
N PHE A 30 -2.16 4.09 -4.81
CA PHE A 30 -3.15 3.02 -4.95
C PHE A 30 -2.86 1.85 -4.01
N VAL A 31 -3.92 1.23 -3.52
CA VAL A 31 -3.91 -0.05 -2.81
C VAL A 31 -5.05 -0.89 -3.39
N CYS A 32 -4.80 -2.15 -3.70
CA CYS A 32 -5.85 -3.07 -4.13
C CYS A 32 -5.66 -4.47 -3.57
N ASP A 33 -6.76 -5.22 -3.46
CA ASP A 33 -6.78 -6.64 -3.14
C ASP A 33 -7.93 -7.30 -3.91
N LEU A 34 -7.83 -8.62 -4.13
CA LEU A 34 -8.89 -9.40 -4.76
C LEU A 34 -10.04 -9.69 -3.79
N ASN A 35 -9.75 -9.78 -2.49
CA ASN A 35 -10.75 -9.92 -1.45
C ASN A 35 -11.18 -8.52 -0.95
N PRO A 36 -12.43 -8.11 -1.17
CA PRO A 36 -12.96 -6.84 -0.66
C PRO A 36 -12.83 -6.70 0.86
N ASP A 37 -12.86 -7.80 1.61
CA ASP A 37 -12.78 -7.77 3.08
C ASP A 37 -11.40 -7.34 3.59
N ASN A 38 -10.37 -7.37 2.74
CA ASN A 38 -9.05 -6.90 3.12
C ASN A 38 -8.97 -5.37 3.08
N LEU A 39 -9.72 -4.68 2.20
CA LEU A 39 -9.58 -3.24 1.88
C LEU A 39 -10.28 -2.29 2.86
#